data_AF-F9DED0-F1
#
_entry.id   AF-F9DED0-F1
#
_cell.length_a   1.000
_cell.length_b   1.000
_cell.length_c   1.000
_cell.angle_alpha   90.00
_cell.angle_beta   90.00
_cell.angle_gamma   90.00
#
_symmetry.space_group_name_H-M   'P 1'
#
loop_
_entity.id
_entity.type
_entity.pdbx_description
1 polymer ?
#
loop_
_entity_poly.entity_id
_entity_poly.type
_entity_poly.pdbx_seq_one_letter_code
_entity_poly.pdbx_strand_id
1 'polypeptide(L)'
;MKKNIVLILLLVLSLHVLAQNKNHIIRVDWKAIEKTVKTRPDSVKALVARFVQPQIDTTLTLPERILAYYGQSYISDGSETLDVMQMEDSLKAKSAAALRLAEKALTKNPLNADALIGKASILLKRLETNPDDSAKVASEARYCLRIMMQIYDVIGSTGDGTAENPFSVTSVSDEYNFLHYYLEIWKVTGQALIMSGKNKVACDVLHLGEKSNYWDKPDIYFDVTRVLLLEEGTFK
;
A
#
# COMPACT_ATOMS: atom_id res chain seq x y z
N MET A 1 15.69 -11.17 12.55
CA MET A 1 14.54 -10.97 11.62
C MET A 1 13.29 -11.72 12.08
N LYS A 2 13.35 -13.03 12.39
CA LYS A 2 12.18 -13.79 12.89
C LYS A 2 11.49 -13.23 14.14
N LYS A 3 12.23 -12.59 15.07
CA LYS A 3 11.66 -12.05 16.33
C LYS A 3 10.81 -10.78 16.12
N ASN A 4 11.17 -9.94 15.16
CA ASN A 4 10.45 -8.70 14.85
C ASN A 4 9.15 -8.99 14.07
N ILE A 5 9.15 -10.06 13.27
CA ILE A 5 7.98 -10.55 12.52
C ILE A 5 6.87 -10.99 13.48
N VAL A 6 7.22 -11.70 14.56
CA VAL A 6 6.26 -12.16 15.58
C VAL A 6 5.62 -10.99 16.33
N LEU A 7 6.36 -9.90 16.56
CA LEU A 7 5.84 -8.71 17.24
C LEU A 7 4.87 -7.91 16.36
N ILE A 8 5.15 -7.83 15.05
CA ILE A 8 4.27 -7.20 14.07
C ILE A 8 2.96 -8.01 13.93
N LEU A 9 3.05 -9.34 13.85
CA LEU A 9 1.87 -10.23 13.82
C LEU A 9 1.01 -10.13 15.09
N LEU A 10 1.62 -10.10 16.28
CA LEU A 10 0.91 -10.03 17.56
C LEU A 10 0.14 -8.72 17.78
N LEU A 11 0.57 -7.61 17.16
CA LEU A 11 -0.11 -6.31 17.24
C LEU A 11 -1.28 -6.16 16.25
N VAL A 12 -1.36 -7.00 15.22
CA VAL A 12 -2.42 -7.00 14.19
C VAL A 12 -3.59 -7.95 14.56
N LEU A 13 -3.36 -8.87 15.49
CA LEU A 13 -4.26 -9.97 15.83
C LEU A 13 -5.59 -9.59 16.52
N SER A 14 -5.81 -8.33 16.93
CA SER A 14 -7.06 -7.92 17.61
C SER A 14 -8.13 -7.30 16.70
N LEU A 15 -8.07 -7.48 15.37
CA LEU A 15 -9.04 -6.86 14.43
C LEU A 15 -9.86 -7.84 13.58
N HIS A 16 -9.86 -9.14 13.86
CA HIS A 16 -10.55 -10.10 13.00
C HIS A 16 -11.79 -10.70 13.65
N VAL A 17 -12.95 -10.03 13.51
CA VAL A 17 -14.25 -10.74 13.52
C VAL A 17 -15.27 -10.02 12.60
N LEU A 18 -15.77 -10.80 11.62
CA LEU A 18 -16.94 -10.64 10.72
C LEU A 18 -16.82 -9.63 9.55
N ALA A 19 -17.07 -9.98 8.29
CA ALA A 19 -17.64 -11.18 7.68
C ALA A 19 -17.23 -11.26 6.19
N GLN A 20 -17.07 -12.47 5.65
CA GLN A 20 -17.05 -12.72 4.20
C GLN A 20 -18.43 -12.38 3.61
N ASN A 21 -18.68 -11.09 3.38
CA ASN A 21 -19.68 -10.67 2.43
C ASN A 21 -19.07 -10.90 1.04
N LYS A 22 -19.83 -11.36 0.05
CA LYS A 22 -19.35 -11.32 -1.34
C LYS A 22 -19.01 -9.87 -1.66
N ASN A 23 -17.72 -9.52 -1.57
CA ASN A 23 -17.26 -8.15 -1.68
C ASN A 23 -17.79 -7.59 -3.00
N HIS A 24 -18.52 -6.48 -2.92
CA HIS A 24 -18.85 -5.71 -4.10
C HIS A 24 -17.53 -5.18 -4.64
N ILE A 25 -16.98 -5.86 -5.65
CA ILE A 25 -15.75 -5.47 -6.32
C ILE A 25 -15.97 -4.09 -6.92
N ILE A 26 -15.20 -3.09 -6.47
CA ILE A 26 -15.23 -1.74 -7.03
C ILE A 26 -14.01 -1.58 -7.93
N ARG A 27 -14.20 -1.85 -9.23
CA ARG A 27 -13.14 -1.66 -10.22
C ARG A 27 -12.71 -0.20 -10.28
N VAL A 28 -11.40 0.02 -10.37
CA VAL A 28 -10.82 1.36 -10.49
C VAL A 28 -11.06 1.91 -11.89
N ASP A 29 -11.79 3.02 -11.98
CA ASP A 29 -11.89 3.81 -13.21
C ASP A 29 -10.80 4.88 -13.21
N TRP A 30 -9.62 4.51 -13.75
CA TRP A 30 -8.45 5.38 -13.81
C TRP A 30 -8.74 6.72 -14.49
N LYS A 31 -9.56 6.73 -15.56
CA LYS A 31 -9.91 7.95 -16.30
C LYS A 31 -10.83 8.85 -15.49
N ALA A 32 -11.81 8.29 -14.80
CA ALA A 32 -12.70 9.06 -13.93
C ALA A 32 -11.97 9.66 -12.72
N ILE A 33 -11.03 8.90 -12.13
CA ILE A 33 -10.18 9.38 -11.03
C ILE A 33 -9.29 10.52 -11.51
N GLU A 34 -8.57 10.35 -12.63
CA GLU A 34 -7.73 11.40 -13.21
C GLU A 34 -8.53 12.67 -13.47
N LYS A 35 -9.69 12.55 -14.11
CA LYS A 35 -10.61 13.68 -14.35
C LYS A 35 -11.03 14.35 -13.05
N THR A 36 -11.33 13.57 -12.02
CA THR A 36 -11.73 14.10 -10.71
C THR A 36 -10.58 14.86 -10.04
N VAL A 37 -9.37 14.33 -10.05
CA VAL A 37 -8.18 15.00 -9.50
C VAL A 37 -7.89 16.29 -10.25
N LYS A 38 -7.98 16.30 -11.59
CA LYS A 38 -7.77 17.51 -12.41
C LYS A 38 -8.84 18.59 -12.17
N THR A 39 -10.09 18.20 -11.93
CA THR A 39 -11.20 19.15 -11.77
C THR A 39 -11.38 19.62 -10.32
N ARG A 40 -11.10 18.76 -9.34
CA ARG A 40 -11.37 18.99 -7.92
C ARG A 40 -10.22 18.46 -7.03
N PRO A 41 -8.98 18.94 -7.22
CA PRO A 41 -7.81 18.40 -6.50
C PRO A 41 -7.94 18.56 -4.98
N ASP A 42 -8.49 19.69 -4.51
CA ASP A 42 -8.62 19.95 -3.07
C ASP A 42 -9.65 19.06 -2.40
N SER A 43 -10.70 18.63 -3.12
CA SER A 43 -11.63 17.62 -2.61
C SER A 43 -10.94 16.28 -2.40
N VAL A 44 -10.06 15.87 -3.32
CA VAL A 44 -9.29 14.63 -3.18
C VAL A 44 -8.28 14.74 -2.03
N LYS A 45 -7.56 15.87 -1.90
CA LYS A 45 -6.67 16.13 -0.76
C LYS A 45 -7.41 16.09 0.58
N ALA A 46 -8.64 16.59 0.64
CA ALA A 46 -9.47 16.50 1.84
C ALA A 46 -9.81 15.05 2.20
N LEU A 47 -10.10 14.19 1.21
CA LEU A 47 -10.30 12.76 1.44
C LEU A 47 -9.02 12.08 1.94
N VAL A 48 -7.86 12.41 1.36
CA VAL A 48 -6.56 11.92 1.82
C VAL A 48 -6.30 12.33 3.26
N ALA A 49 -6.55 13.60 3.61
CA ALA A 49 -6.41 14.10 4.97
C ALA A 49 -7.32 13.37 5.97
N ARG A 50 -8.55 13.03 5.56
CA ARG A 50 -9.47 12.19 6.36
C ARG A 50 -8.95 10.76 6.51
N PHE A 51 -8.43 10.17 5.43
CA PHE A 51 -7.89 8.81 5.40
C PHE A 51 -6.74 8.65 6.41
N VAL A 52 -5.85 9.64 6.48
CA VAL A 52 -4.65 9.61 7.33
C VAL A 52 -4.86 10.22 8.72
N GLN A 53 -6.10 10.36 9.18
CA GLN A 53 -6.33 10.86 10.54
C GLN A 53 -5.75 9.91 11.60
N PRO A 54 -5.29 10.44 12.76
CA PRO A 54 -4.80 9.62 13.87
C PRO A 54 -5.82 8.60 14.40
N GLN A 55 -7.11 8.89 14.26
CA GLN A 55 -8.21 7.96 14.53
C GLN A 55 -8.88 7.56 13.21
N ILE A 56 -9.40 6.34 13.14
CA ILE A 56 -10.08 5.84 11.93
C ILE A 56 -11.36 6.65 11.72
N ASP A 57 -11.48 7.27 10.54
CA ASP A 57 -12.74 7.87 10.10
C ASP A 57 -13.69 6.76 9.63
N THR A 58 -14.63 6.39 10.51
CA THR A 58 -15.65 5.38 10.21
C THR A 58 -16.73 5.86 9.23
N THR A 59 -16.74 7.16 8.90
CA THR A 59 -17.69 7.76 7.94
C THR A 59 -17.11 7.86 6.52
N LEU A 60 -15.81 7.64 6.35
CA LEU A 60 -15.16 7.63 5.03
C LEU A 60 -15.52 6.34 4.29
N THR A 61 -16.35 6.48 3.25
CA THR A 61 -16.88 5.35 2.47
C THR A 61 -15.80 4.68 1.62
N LEU A 62 -16.03 3.43 1.20
CA LEU A 62 -15.08 2.70 0.37
C LEU A 62 -14.77 3.41 -0.98
N PRO A 63 -15.76 3.94 -1.74
CA PRO A 63 -15.47 4.74 -2.93
C PRO A 63 -14.62 5.99 -2.64
N GLU A 64 -14.84 6.66 -1.51
CA GLU A 64 -14.02 7.80 -1.10
C GLU A 64 -12.59 7.39 -0.74
N ARG A 65 -12.41 6.22 -0.10
CA ARG A 65 -11.10 5.63 0.19
C ARG A 65 -10.34 5.26 -1.08
N ILE A 66 -11.01 4.65 -2.05
CA ILE A 66 -10.47 4.36 -3.38
C ILE A 66 -10.05 5.67 -4.06
N LEU A 67 -10.91 6.70 -4.06
CA LEU A 67 -10.59 8.00 -4.64
C LEU A 67 -9.41 8.68 -3.90
N ALA A 68 -9.34 8.58 -2.59
CA ALA A 68 -8.22 9.11 -1.80
C ALA A 68 -6.90 8.44 -2.19
N TYR A 69 -6.85 7.10 -2.16
CA TYR A 69 -5.64 6.33 -2.42
C TYR A 69 -5.14 6.50 -3.86
N TYR A 70 -5.95 6.11 -4.85
CA TYR A 70 -5.54 6.18 -6.25
C TYR A 70 -5.46 7.63 -6.74
N GLY A 71 -6.31 8.54 -6.24
CA GLY A 71 -6.24 9.96 -6.56
C GLY A 71 -4.97 10.62 -6.02
N GLN A 72 -4.47 10.22 -4.85
CA GLN A 72 -3.20 10.71 -4.31
C GLN A 72 -2.02 10.38 -5.22
N SER A 73 -2.05 9.26 -5.96
CA SER A 73 -1.01 8.93 -6.94
C SER A 73 -0.95 9.94 -8.10
N TYR A 74 -2.08 10.56 -8.48
CA TYR A 74 -2.12 11.64 -9.49
C TYR A 74 -1.72 13.01 -8.92
N ILE A 75 -1.90 13.23 -7.62
CA ILE A 75 -1.50 14.48 -6.96
C ILE A 75 0.01 14.50 -6.74
N SER A 76 0.57 13.40 -6.23
CA SER A 76 2.00 13.27 -5.94
C SER A 76 2.82 13.02 -7.20
N ASP A 77 2.22 12.36 -8.20
CA ASP A 77 2.80 12.08 -9.53
C ASP A 77 4.23 11.52 -9.47
N GLY A 78 4.47 10.60 -8.53
CA GLY A 78 5.77 9.95 -8.35
C GLY A 78 6.87 10.86 -7.76
N SER A 79 6.53 12.08 -7.32
CA SER A 79 7.53 13.01 -6.77
C SER A 79 8.22 12.49 -5.51
N GLU A 80 7.63 11.51 -4.81
CA GLU A 80 8.20 10.83 -3.64
C GLU A 80 9.20 9.72 -3.99
N THR A 81 9.23 9.21 -5.23
CA THR A 81 9.96 7.99 -5.61
C THR A 81 11.43 8.02 -5.21
N LEU A 82 12.14 9.11 -5.48
CA LEU A 82 13.55 9.23 -5.11
C LEU A 82 13.78 9.22 -3.59
N ASP A 83 12.86 9.81 -2.82
CA ASP A 83 12.96 9.82 -1.35
C ASP A 83 12.71 8.41 -0.78
N VAL A 84 11.78 7.65 -1.38
CA VAL A 84 11.52 6.25 -1.04
C VAL A 84 12.72 5.36 -1.36
N MET A 85 13.28 5.46 -2.57
CA MET A 85 14.47 4.69 -2.95
C MET A 85 15.66 4.96 -2.00
N GLN A 86 15.93 6.23 -1.71
CA GLN A 86 16.99 6.61 -0.77
C GLN A 86 16.70 6.16 0.66
N MET A 87 15.43 6.15 1.08
CA MET A 87 15.01 5.60 2.37
C MET A 87 15.33 4.11 2.45
N GLU A 88 14.98 3.32 1.43
CA GLU A 88 15.26 1.89 1.40
C GLU A 88 16.76 1.58 1.43
N ASP A 89 17.56 2.30 0.66
CA ASP A 89 19.01 2.16 0.68
C ASP A 89 19.57 2.52 2.06
N SER A 90 19.03 3.57 2.68
CA SER A 90 19.39 3.96 4.06
C SER A 90 18.98 2.89 5.08
N LEU A 91 17.83 2.23 4.92
CA LEU A 91 17.40 1.12 5.78
C LEU A 91 18.36 -0.07 5.66
N LYS A 92 18.74 -0.45 4.43
CA LYS A 92 19.72 -1.53 4.17
C LYS A 92 21.08 -1.21 4.80
N ALA A 93 21.52 0.05 4.67
CA ALA A 93 22.77 0.54 5.26
C ALA A 93 22.68 0.82 6.76
N LYS A 94 21.51 0.67 7.41
CA LYS A 94 21.25 1.05 8.81
C LYS A 94 21.62 2.51 9.14
N SER A 95 21.43 3.39 8.17
CA SER A 95 21.71 4.82 8.28
C SER A 95 20.62 5.55 9.06
N ALA A 96 21.03 6.51 9.90
CA ALA A 96 20.12 7.40 10.62
C ALA A 96 19.29 8.31 9.68
N ALA A 97 19.70 8.45 8.41
CA ALA A 97 18.98 9.25 7.42
C ALA A 97 17.61 8.65 7.03
N ALA A 98 17.39 7.35 7.25
CA ALA A 98 16.21 6.63 6.80
C ALA A 98 14.90 7.27 7.31
N LEU A 99 14.84 7.69 8.58
CA LEU A 99 13.62 8.27 9.15
C LEU A 99 13.23 9.57 8.47
N ARG A 100 14.21 10.46 8.27
CA ARG A 100 14.00 11.75 7.60
C ARG A 100 13.54 11.57 6.15
N LEU A 101 14.07 10.56 5.45
CA LEU A 101 13.69 10.26 4.07
C LEU A 101 12.27 9.69 4.00
N ALA A 102 11.90 8.81 4.93
CA ALA A 102 10.53 8.32 5.05
C ALA A 102 9.54 9.47 5.29
N GLU A 103 9.85 10.39 6.21
CA GLU A 103 9.00 11.55 6.50
C GLU A 103 8.89 12.50 5.31
N LYS A 104 9.98 12.69 4.57
CA LYS A 104 9.99 13.50 3.36
C LYS A 104 9.12 12.88 2.25
N ALA A 105 9.20 11.56 2.05
CA ALA A 105 8.31 10.84 1.14
C ALA A 105 6.84 10.96 1.56
N LEU A 106 6.54 10.75 2.85
CA LEU A 106 5.18 10.86 3.40
C LEU A 106 4.60 12.28 3.35
N THR A 107 5.45 13.31 3.31
CA THR A 107 5.01 14.70 3.09
C THR A 107 4.46 14.90 1.67
N LYS A 108 5.02 14.18 0.68
CA LYS A 108 4.58 14.24 -0.72
C LYS A 108 3.43 13.29 -1.01
N ASN A 109 3.52 12.07 -0.49
CA ASN A 109 2.48 11.05 -0.58
C ASN A 109 2.28 10.38 0.80
N PRO A 110 1.28 10.84 1.59
CA PRO A 110 1.02 10.30 2.92
C PRO A 110 0.44 8.88 2.90
N LEU A 111 0.12 8.36 1.72
CA LEU A 111 -0.39 7.00 1.49
C LEU A 111 0.63 6.09 0.80
N ASN A 112 1.92 6.47 0.76
CA ASN A 112 2.97 5.60 0.24
C ASN A 112 3.27 4.46 1.23
N ALA A 113 2.98 3.22 0.83
CA ALA A 113 3.08 2.05 1.71
C ALA A 113 4.53 1.77 2.17
N ASP A 114 5.52 1.86 1.28
CA ASP A 114 6.93 1.65 1.64
C ASP A 114 7.40 2.65 2.68
N ALA A 115 7.07 3.93 2.50
CA ALA A 115 7.46 4.96 3.45
C ALA A 115 6.79 4.77 4.82
N LEU A 116 5.52 4.33 4.85
CA LEU A 116 4.81 3.96 6.08
C LEU A 116 5.48 2.76 6.78
N ILE A 117 5.77 1.70 6.04
CA ILE A 117 6.45 0.48 6.54
C ILE A 117 7.86 0.82 7.04
N GLY A 118 8.62 1.58 6.27
CA GLY A 118 9.97 2.02 6.58
C GLY A 118 9.99 2.83 7.87
N LYS A 119 9.12 3.84 7.99
CA LYS A 119 8.97 4.63 9.22
C LYS A 119 8.58 3.76 10.41
N ALA A 120 7.56 2.90 10.27
CA ALA A 120 7.15 1.99 11.34
C ALA A 120 8.29 1.07 11.79
N SER A 121 9.05 0.50 10.85
CA SER A 121 10.17 -0.40 11.12
C SER A 121 11.28 0.29 11.91
N ILE A 122 11.61 1.55 11.57
CA ILE A 122 12.61 2.33 12.30
C ILE A 122 12.15 2.60 13.74
N LEU A 123 10.89 3.03 13.90
CA LEU A 123 10.33 3.36 15.21
C LEU A 123 10.23 2.12 16.11
N LEU A 124 9.80 0.98 15.57
CA LEU A 124 9.77 -0.29 16.28
C LEU A 124 11.18 -0.74 16.66
N LYS A 125 12.16 -0.59 15.75
CA LYS A 125 13.54 -0.96 16.06
C LYS A 125 14.12 -0.13 17.20
N ARG A 126 13.78 1.16 17.23
CA ARG A 126 14.16 2.07 18.32
C ARG A 126 13.61 1.60 19.67
N LEU A 127 12.34 1.20 19.72
CA LEU A 127 11.71 0.64 20.93
C LEU A 127 12.37 -0.68 21.38
N GLU A 128 12.81 -1.52 20.45
CA GLU A 128 13.57 -2.74 20.80
C GLU A 128 14.92 -2.42 21.45
N THR A 129 15.59 -1.37 20.99
CA THR A 129 16.92 -0.99 21.49
C THR A 129 16.87 -0.16 22.76
N ASN A 130 15.82 0.64 22.93
CA ASN A 130 15.60 1.49 24.09
C ASN A 130 14.14 1.35 24.55
N PRO A 131 13.81 0.32 25.35
CA PRO A 131 12.43 0.08 25.80
C PRO A 131 11.83 1.23 26.63
N ASP A 132 12.68 2.09 27.20
CA ASP A 132 12.28 3.30 27.93
C ASP A 132 11.82 4.44 27.00
N ASP A 133 11.95 4.29 25.67
CA ASP A 133 11.39 5.25 24.72
C ASP A 133 9.86 5.33 24.84
N SER A 134 9.36 6.57 24.80
CA SER A 134 7.99 6.89 25.23
C SER A 134 6.88 6.20 24.42
N ALA A 135 5.70 6.06 25.04
CA ALA A 135 4.43 5.64 24.43
C ALA A 135 4.09 6.37 23.12
N LYS A 136 4.62 7.59 22.91
CA LYS A 136 4.48 8.36 21.68
C LYS A 136 5.10 7.65 20.47
N VAL A 137 6.31 7.08 20.60
CA VAL A 137 7.00 6.37 19.52
C VAL A 137 6.19 5.13 19.12
N ALA A 138 5.69 4.39 20.11
CA ALA A 138 4.84 3.22 19.87
C ALA A 138 3.50 3.61 19.21
N SER A 139 2.91 4.74 19.60
CA SER A 139 1.68 5.26 18.98
C SER A 139 1.90 5.63 17.52
N GLU A 140 3.03 6.27 17.22
CA GLU A 140 3.39 6.68 15.85
C GLU A 140 3.69 5.48 14.94
N ALA A 141 4.36 4.45 15.44
CA ALA A 141 4.56 3.20 14.69
C ALA A 141 3.21 2.52 14.38
N ARG A 142 2.32 2.41 15.38
CA ARG A 142 0.98 1.85 15.19
C ARG A 142 0.14 2.66 14.21
N TYR A 143 0.27 3.98 14.25
CA TYR A 143 -0.39 4.87 13.29
C TYR A 143 0.03 4.52 11.86
N CYS A 144 1.34 4.42 11.58
CA CYS A 144 1.84 4.07 10.24
C CYS A 144 1.32 2.70 9.77
N LEU A 145 1.39 1.67 10.62
CA LEU A 145 0.92 0.33 10.30
C LEU A 145 -0.60 0.29 10.03
N ARG A 146 -1.38 1.08 10.76
CA ARG A 146 -2.83 1.16 10.54
C ARG A 146 -3.17 1.81 9.20
N ILE A 147 -2.48 2.89 8.81
CA ILE A 147 -2.70 3.49 7.48
C ILE A 147 -2.33 2.49 6.38
N MET A 148 -1.21 1.77 6.53
CA MET A 148 -0.80 0.71 5.63
C MET A 148 -1.87 -0.39 5.49
N MET A 149 -2.43 -0.89 6.60
CA MET A 149 -3.51 -1.89 6.53
C MET A 149 -4.75 -1.36 5.81
N GLN A 150 -5.13 -0.10 6.04
CA GLN A 150 -6.26 0.51 5.32
C GLN A 150 -5.98 0.65 3.81
N ILE A 151 -4.73 0.87 3.40
CA ILE A 151 -4.34 0.85 1.98
C ILE A 151 -4.55 -0.55 1.40
N TYR A 152 -4.16 -1.60 2.12
CA TYR A 152 -4.39 -2.97 1.65
C TYR A 152 -5.87 -3.34 1.60
N ASP A 153 -6.69 -2.88 2.53
CA ASP A 153 -8.15 -3.05 2.42
C ASP A 153 -8.70 -2.37 1.17
N VAL A 154 -8.18 -1.20 0.79
CA VAL A 154 -8.55 -0.53 -0.46
C VAL A 154 -8.13 -1.38 -1.66
N ILE A 155 -6.87 -1.82 -1.74
CA ILE A 155 -6.37 -2.66 -2.84
C ILE A 155 -7.21 -3.94 -2.95
N GLY A 156 -7.40 -4.64 -1.84
CA GLY A 156 -8.18 -5.88 -1.75
C GLY A 156 -9.66 -5.72 -2.10
N SER A 157 -10.19 -4.50 -2.11
CA SER A 157 -11.57 -4.21 -2.53
C SER A 157 -11.76 -4.00 -4.04
N THR A 158 -10.65 -3.82 -4.78
CA THR A 158 -10.70 -3.47 -6.22
C THR A 158 -10.85 -4.66 -7.14
N GLY A 159 -10.59 -5.86 -6.65
CA GLY A 159 -10.60 -7.10 -7.43
C GLY A 159 -10.74 -8.34 -6.56
N ASP A 160 -10.64 -9.50 -7.21
CA ASP A 160 -10.53 -10.81 -6.57
C ASP A 160 -9.21 -11.51 -6.96
N GLY A 161 -8.27 -10.73 -7.50
CA GLY A 161 -6.94 -11.10 -7.98
C GLY A 161 -6.93 -12.09 -9.13
N THR A 162 -8.04 -12.25 -9.87
CA THR A 162 -8.09 -13.04 -11.11
C THR A 162 -7.79 -12.17 -12.33
N ALA A 163 -7.52 -12.82 -13.47
CA ALA A 163 -7.39 -12.17 -14.77
C ALA A 163 -8.55 -11.22 -15.13
N GLU A 164 -9.79 -11.53 -14.70
CA GLU A 164 -10.98 -10.73 -14.98
C GLU A 164 -11.18 -9.59 -13.97
N ASN A 165 -10.77 -9.77 -12.72
CA ASN A 165 -10.83 -8.75 -11.67
C ASN A 165 -9.48 -8.67 -10.93
N PRO A 166 -8.43 -8.12 -11.58
CA PRO A 166 -7.13 -7.94 -10.93
C PRO A 166 -7.24 -6.93 -9.79
N PHE A 167 -6.33 -7.01 -8.81
CA PHE A 167 -6.19 -5.97 -7.79
C PHE A 167 -5.49 -4.74 -8.40
N SER A 168 -5.97 -3.53 -8.16
CA SER A 168 -5.35 -2.31 -8.70
C SER A 168 -4.26 -1.78 -7.77
N VAL A 169 -3.10 -1.42 -8.31
CA VAL A 169 -1.95 -0.92 -7.54
C VAL A 169 -1.39 0.37 -8.14
N THR A 170 -0.57 1.09 -7.37
CA THR A 170 0.07 2.34 -7.80
C THR A 170 1.58 2.26 -7.88
N SER A 171 2.18 1.19 -7.33
CA SER A 171 3.60 0.88 -7.44
C SER A 171 3.83 -0.63 -7.47
N VAL A 172 4.99 -1.08 -7.98
CA VAL A 172 5.41 -2.49 -7.88
C VAL A 172 5.50 -2.92 -6.42
N SER A 173 5.98 -2.05 -5.54
CA SER A 173 6.05 -2.34 -4.11
C SER A 173 4.68 -2.62 -3.49
N ASP A 174 3.61 -1.97 -3.97
CA ASP A 174 2.25 -2.25 -3.49
C ASP A 174 1.88 -3.74 -3.72
N GLU A 175 2.27 -4.31 -4.87
CA GLU A 175 1.99 -5.71 -5.23
C GLU A 175 2.63 -6.66 -4.22
N TYR A 176 3.94 -6.52 -4.03
CA TYR A 176 4.72 -7.38 -3.14
C TYR A 176 4.35 -7.16 -1.67
N ASN A 177 4.15 -5.91 -1.25
CA ASN A 177 3.77 -5.63 0.13
C ASN A 177 2.36 -6.14 0.44
N PHE A 178 1.40 -5.99 -0.48
CA PHE A 178 0.07 -6.57 -0.35
C PHE A 178 0.15 -8.10 -0.27
N LEU A 179 0.91 -8.74 -1.16
CA LEU A 179 1.13 -10.18 -1.14
C LEU A 179 1.72 -10.67 0.20
N HIS A 180 2.78 -10.01 0.66
CA HIS A 180 3.55 -10.40 1.85
C HIS A 180 2.78 -10.14 3.16
N TYR A 181 2.16 -8.98 3.30
CA TYR A 181 1.60 -8.51 4.57
C TYR A 181 0.08 -8.67 4.66
N TYR A 182 -0.63 -8.69 3.54
CA TYR A 182 -2.09 -8.87 3.53
C TYR A 182 -2.49 -10.31 3.22
N LEU A 183 -1.80 -10.96 2.27
CA LEU A 183 -2.09 -12.34 1.87
C LEU A 183 -1.16 -13.37 2.52
N GLU A 184 -0.13 -12.95 3.26
CA GLU A 184 0.85 -13.84 3.91
C GLU A 184 1.57 -14.80 2.95
N ILE A 185 1.81 -14.37 1.71
CA ILE A 185 2.55 -15.14 0.71
C ILE A 185 3.88 -14.42 0.45
N TRP A 186 5.00 -15.14 0.50
CA TRP A 186 6.35 -14.62 0.34
C TRP A 186 7.06 -15.20 -0.88
N LYS A 187 6.65 -16.39 -1.32
CA LYS A 187 7.32 -17.11 -2.39
C LYS A 187 6.64 -16.82 -3.74
N VAL A 188 7.23 -15.92 -4.51
CA VAL A 188 6.96 -15.75 -5.95
C VAL A 188 7.96 -16.58 -6.76
N THR A 189 7.48 -17.30 -7.77
CA THR A 189 8.26 -18.24 -8.60
C THR A 189 8.38 -17.82 -10.05
N GLY A 190 7.57 -16.85 -10.49
CA GLY A 190 7.61 -16.28 -11.81
C GLY A 190 6.74 -15.04 -11.88
N GLN A 191 6.98 -14.22 -12.89
CA GLN A 191 6.27 -12.98 -13.14
C GLN A 191 6.14 -12.74 -14.64
N ALA A 192 5.00 -12.18 -15.08
CA ALA A 192 4.78 -11.82 -16.47
C ALA A 192 3.81 -10.65 -16.61
N LEU A 193 4.18 -9.67 -17.44
CA LEU A 193 3.27 -8.60 -17.86
C LEU A 193 2.40 -9.10 -19.02
N ILE A 194 1.08 -9.08 -18.84
CA ILE A 194 0.09 -9.51 -19.82
C ILE A 194 -0.98 -8.44 -20.04
N MET A 195 -1.72 -8.55 -21.14
CA MET A 195 -2.96 -7.79 -21.33
C MET A 195 -4.15 -8.66 -20.92
N SER A 196 -4.87 -8.25 -19.87
CA SER A 196 -5.92 -9.08 -19.25
C SER A 196 -7.24 -8.33 -19.04
N GLY A 197 -8.31 -9.12 -18.83
CA GLY A 197 -9.67 -8.64 -18.55
C GLY A 197 -10.43 -8.14 -19.78
N LYS A 198 -11.74 -7.90 -19.62
CA LYS A 198 -12.62 -7.39 -20.69
C LYS A 198 -12.15 -6.09 -21.36
N ASN A 199 -11.46 -5.23 -20.61
CA ASN A 199 -10.98 -3.94 -21.10
C ASN A 199 -9.54 -3.96 -21.60
N LYS A 200 -8.87 -5.13 -21.61
CA LYS A 200 -7.45 -5.27 -21.94
C LYS A 200 -6.60 -4.27 -21.14
N VAL A 201 -6.66 -4.37 -19.82
CA VAL A 201 -5.75 -3.61 -18.94
C VAL A 201 -4.40 -4.32 -18.88
N ALA A 202 -3.33 -3.54 -18.70
CA ALA A 202 -2.01 -4.11 -18.44
C ALA A 202 -2.00 -4.69 -17.03
N CYS A 203 -1.79 -6.00 -16.94
CA CYS A 203 -1.72 -6.70 -15.67
C CYS A 203 -0.36 -7.34 -15.50
N ASP A 204 0.22 -7.16 -14.31
CA ASP A 204 1.30 -8.03 -13.88
C ASP A 204 0.70 -9.29 -13.24
N VAL A 205 1.26 -10.44 -13.61
CA VAL A 205 0.90 -11.76 -13.06
C VAL A 205 2.05 -12.25 -12.23
N LEU A 206 1.79 -12.59 -10.98
CA LEU A 206 2.74 -13.28 -10.12
C LEU A 206 2.33 -14.75 -9.97
N HIS A 207 3.26 -15.65 -10.31
CA HIS A 207 3.12 -17.09 -10.10
C HIS A 207 3.63 -17.45 -8.71
N LEU A 208 2.74 -17.96 -7.87
CA LEU A 208 2.98 -18.18 -6.45
C LEU A 208 3.51 -19.59 -6.19
N GLY A 209 4.59 -19.68 -5.42
CA GLY A 209 5.21 -20.94 -5.00
C GLY A 209 4.67 -21.51 -3.70
N GLU A 210 3.68 -20.87 -3.10
CA GLU A 210 3.00 -21.27 -1.88
C GLU A 210 1.57 -20.73 -1.83
N LYS A 211 0.81 -21.19 -0.83
CA LYS A 211 -0.56 -20.76 -0.53
C LYS A 211 -0.62 -20.23 0.89
N SER A 212 -1.66 -19.48 1.21
CA SER A 212 -1.98 -19.06 2.56
C SER A 212 -3.44 -19.34 2.92
N ASN A 213 -3.85 -18.98 4.13
CA ASN A 213 -5.26 -19.02 4.53
C ASN A 213 -6.11 -17.98 3.78
N TYR A 214 -5.48 -17.00 3.13
CA TYR A 214 -6.13 -15.87 2.46
C TYR A 214 -6.11 -16.01 0.94
N TRP A 215 -5.29 -16.92 0.40
CA TRP A 215 -5.15 -17.10 -1.04
C TRP A 215 -4.72 -18.54 -1.39
N ASP A 216 -5.52 -19.21 -2.23
CA ASP A 216 -5.37 -20.63 -2.56
C ASP A 216 -5.09 -20.91 -4.05
N LYS A 217 -5.07 -19.86 -4.88
CA LYS A 217 -4.81 -19.93 -6.32
C LYS A 217 -3.31 -19.86 -6.62
N PRO A 218 -2.83 -20.51 -7.68
CA PRO A 218 -1.42 -20.50 -8.05
C PRO A 218 -0.95 -19.15 -8.60
N ASP A 219 -1.86 -18.33 -9.12
CA ASP A 219 -1.55 -17.06 -9.76
C ASP A 219 -2.35 -15.94 -9.10
N ILE A 220 -1.78 -14.74 -9.10
CA ILE A 220 -2.44 -13.49 -8.67
C ILE A 220 -2.15 -12.39 -9.69
N TYR A 221 -3.15 -11.55 -9.96
CA TYR A 221 -3.13 -10.56 -11.02
C TYR A 221 -3.28 -9.15 -10.43
N PHE A 222 -2.41 -8.24 -10.86
CA PHE A 222 -2.42 -6.84 -10.47
C PHE A 222 -2.59 -5.93 -11.69
N ASP A 223 -3.56 -5.01 -11.67
CA ASP A 223 -3.68 -3.93 -12.66
C ASP A 223 -2.61 -2.89 -12.34
N VAL A 224 -1.62 -2.81 -13.24
CA VAL A 224 -0.44 -1.96 -13.14
C VAL A 224 -0.53 -0.73 -14.06
N THR A 225 -1.73 -0.39 -14.54
CA THR A 225 -1.95 0.76 -15.44
C THR A 225 -1.34 2.04 -14.88
N ARG A 226 -1.55 2.35 -13.59
CA ARG A 226 -0.98 3.58 -13.00
C ARG A 226 0.53 3.48 -12.79
N VAL A 227 1.06 2.29 -12.51
CA VAL A 227 2.51 2.04 -12.38
C VAL A 227 3.20 2.42 -13.69
N LEU A 228 2.73 1.89 -14.81
CA LEU A 228 3.29 2.15 -16.14
C LEU A 228 3.22 3.63 -16.51
N LEU A 229 2.12 4.32 -16.19
CA LEU A 229 1.98 5.77 -16.43
C LEU A 229 3.01 6.60 -15.65
N LEU A 230 3.32 6.22 -14.41
CA LEU A 230 4.32 6.90 -13.59
C LEU A 230 5.74 6.65 -14.10
N GLU A 231 6.03 5.43 -14.57
CA GLU A 231 7.30 5.10 -15.19
C GLU A 231 7.52 5.87 -16.50
N GLU A 232 6.53 5.94 -17.39
CA GLU A 232 6.59 6.74 -18.61
C GLU A 232 6.88 8.23 -18.36
N GLY A 233 6.36 8.77 -17.25
CA GLY A 233 6.61 10.16 -16.84
C GLY A 233 8.02 10.40 -16.28
N THR A 234 8.62 9.37 -15.67
CA THR A 234 9.96 9.45 -15.05
C THR A 234 11.08 9.46 -16.10
N PHE A 235 10.84 8.92 -17.29
CA PHE A 235 11.81 8.87 -18.41
C PHE A 235 11.63 9.97 -19.47
N LYS A 236 10.87 11.02 -19.17
CA LYS A 236 10.77 12.24 -20.00
C LYS A 236 11.58 13.39 -19.42
#